data_AF-A0A5C4TJP9-F1
#
_entry.id   AF-A0A5C4TJP9-F1
#
_cell.length_a   1.000
_cell.length_b   1.000
_cell.length_c   1.000
_cell.angle_alpha   90.00
_cell.angle_beta   90.00
_cell.angle_gamma   90.00
#
_symmetry.space_group_name_H-M   'P 1'
#
loop_
_entity.id
_entity.type
_entity.pdbx_description
1 polymer ?
#
loop_
_entity_poly.entity_id
_entity_poly.type
_entity_poly.pdbx_seq_one_letter_code
_entity_poly.pdbx_strand_id
1 'polypeptide(L)'
;MPEADNARFEVTPGTIEFDKMIFKLLEPVNDLEIENLEFNGEHFDKVQNGVYVMPAVMSENLNLFFLISQLIGSDWIIAFSKATVENQIDVTDLSEPIPTGKGLNLLGSECPIVANQILDYFSELFKKGKGEWKMIK
;
A
#
# COMPACT_ATOMS: atom_id res chain seq x y z
N MET A 1 -19.14 34.91 12.53
CA MET A 1 -17.76 34.72 12.03
C MET A 1 -17.58 33.24 11.82
N PRO A 2 -17.29 32.75 10.60
CA PRO A 2 -17.08 31.32 10.38
C PRO A 2 -15.62 30.99 10.68
N GLU A 3 -15.36 30.25 11.75
CA GLU A 3 -14.09 29.56 11.91
C GLU A 3 -14.09 28.32 11.02
N ALA A 4 -12.97 28.15 10.33
CA ALA A 4 -12.76 27.19 9.26
C ALA A 4 -13.19 25.78 9.66
N ASP A 5 -14.06 25.23 8.83
CA ASP A 5 -14.42 23.82 8.78
C ASP A 5 -13.14 23.03 8.46
N ASN A 6 -12.36 22.72 9.49
CA ASN A 6 -11.37 21.65 9.44
C ASN A 6 -12.15 20.34 9.34
N ALA A 7 -12.74 20.10 8.17
CA ALA A 7 -13.18 18.80 7.75
C ALA A 7 -11.92 17.93 7.70
N ARG A 8 -11.58 17.32 8.83
CA ARG A 8 -10.90 16.04 8.86
C ARG A 8 -11.79 15.14 8.00
N PHE A 9 -11.49 15.03 6.73
CA PHE A 9 -12.16 14.09 5.86
C PHE A 9 -11.95 12.72 6.49
N GLU A 10 -12.98 12.17 7.14
CA GLU A 10 -13.04 10.76 7.50
C GLU A 10 -13.24 9.99 6.19
N VAL A 11 -12.15 9.84 5.45
CA VAL A 11 -12.15 9.05 4.22
C VAL A 11 -12.31 7.59 4.66
N THR A 12 -13.46 7.01 4.33
CA THR A 12 -13.86 5.68 4.81
C THR A 12 -13.49 4.63 3.76
N PRO A 13 -12.86 3.50 4.13
CA PRO A 13 -12.69 2.38 3.22
C PRO A 13 -14.01 1.96 2.56
N GLY A 14 -13.98 1.73 1.27
CA GLY A 14 -15.13 1.42 0.42
C GLY A 14 -15.69 2.60 -0.37
N THR A 15 -15.25 3.84 -0.14
CA THR A 15 -15.72 5.02 -0.89
C THR A 15 -14.80 5.44 -2.02
N ILE A 16 -15.33 6.20 -2.99
CA ILE A 16 -14.57 6.72 -4.15
C ILE A 16 -13.49 7.70 -3.70
N GLU A 17 -13.70 8.43 -2.61
CA GLU A 17 -12.69 9.30 -2.02
C GLU A 17 -11.50 8.49 -1.49
N PHE A 18 -11.76 7.29 -0.94
CA PHE A 18 -10.71 6.39 -0.47
C PHE A 18 -9.86 5.86 -1.62
N ASP A 19 -10.40 5.71 -2.84
CA ASP A 19 -9.60 5.31 -4.02
C ASP A 19 -8.43 6.26 -4.30
N LYS A 20 -8.50 7.51 -3.82
CA LYS A 20 -7.46 8.53 -4.00
C LYS A 20 -6.46 8.56 -2.84
N MET A 21 -6.55 7.63 -1.91
CA MET A 21 -5.63 7.59 -0.78
C MET A 21 -4.38 6.78 -1.12
N ILE A 22 -3.24 7.35 -0.81
CA ILE A 22 -1.93 6.70 -0.80
C ILE A 22 -1.41 6.66 0.64
N PHE A 23 -0.65 5.63 0.97
CA PHE A 23 0.09 5.56 2.22
C PHE A 23 1.52 6.02 2.00
N LYS A 24 1.89 7.17 2.57
CA LYS A 24 3.23 7.74 2.50
C LYS A 24 4.05 7.28 3.69
N LEU A 25 5.27 6.83 3.46
CA LEU A 25 6.26 6.57 4.51
C LEU A 25 6.93 7.86 4.96
N LEU A 26 7.13 8.00 6.28
CA LEU A 26 7.72 9.19 6.88
C LEU A 26 9.25 9.17 6.85
N GLU A 27 9.85 7.98 6.78
CA GLU A 27 11.29 7.76 6.74
C GLU A 27 11.70 7.25 5.35
N PRO A 28 12.90 7.62 4.85
CA PRO A 28 13.45 7.03 3.64
C PRO A 28 13.61 5.51 3.80
N VAL A 29 13.25 4.77 2.75
CA VAL A 29 13.38 3.31 2.76
C VAL A 29 14.81 2.92 2.42
N ASN A 30 15.40 2.11 3.29
CA ASN A 30 16.69 1.46 3.10
C ASN A 30 16.57 -0.02 3.52
N ASP A 31 17.65 -0.79 3.36
CA ASP A 31 17.62 -2.24 3.58
C ASP A 31 17.38 -2.64 5.07
N LEU A 32 17.56 -1.72 6.03
CA LEU A 32 17.16 -1.95 7.44
C LEU A 32 15.69 -1.57 7.66
N GLU A 33 15.27 -0.46 7.09
CA GLU A 33 13.92 0.07 7.29
C GLU A 33 12.88 -0.82 6.62
N ILE A 34 13.24 -1.47 5.51
CA ILE A 34 12.35 -2.38 4.79
C ILE A 34 11.97 -3.62 5.62
N GLU A 35 12.87 -4.12 6.46
CA GLU A 35 12.61 -5.26 7.35
C GLU A 35 11.57 -4.93 8.43
N ASN A 36 11.44 -3.64 8.78
CA ASN A 36 10.44 -3.18 9.76
C ASN A 36 9.04 -3.00 9.14
N LEU A 37 8.87 -3.30 7.85
CA LEU A 37 7.62 -3.19 7.11
C LEU A 37 7.00 -4.55 6.78
N GLU A 38 7.43 -5.64 7.42
CA GLU A 38 6.85 -6.98 7.23
C GLU A 38 5.33 -7.01 7.38
N PHE A 39 4.67 -7.87 6.61
CA PHE A 39 3.24 -8.12 6.71
C PHE A 39 2.99 -9.63 6.75
N ASN A 40 2.30 -10.13 7.78
CA ASN A 40 2.00 -11.56 7.94
C ASN A 40 3.24 -12.48 7.88
N GLY A 41 4.43 -11.98 8.24
CA GLY A 41 5.69 -12.72 8.18
C GLY A 41 6.32 -12.76 6.78
N GLU A 42 5.73 -12.07 5.80
CA GLU A 42 6.34 -11.83 4.50
C GLU A 42 7.24 -10.58 4.56
N HIS A 43 8.30 -10.60 3.78
CA HIS A 43 9.28 -9.53 3.68
C HIS A 43 9.23 -8.91 2.28
N PHE A 44 9.71 -7.66 2.20
CA PHE A 44 9.85 -6.97 0.93
C PHE A 44 11.16 -7.36 0.24
N ASP A 45 11.03 -7.86 -0.98
CA ASP A 45 12.14 -8.13 -1.88
C ASP A 45 12.49 -6.92 -2.73
N LYS A 46 13.78 -6.65 -2.85
CA LYS A 46 14.29 -5.58 -3.72
C LYS A 46 14.37 -6.09 -5.16
N VAL A 47 13.46 -5.62 -6.01
CA VAL A 47 13.43 -5.98 -7.44
C VAL A 47 14.30 -5.08 -8.30
N GLN A 48 14.45 -3.81 -7.92
CA GLN A 48 15.39 -2.87 -8.53
C GLN A 48 15.74 -1.75 -7.55
N ASN A 49 16.67 -0.87 -7.93
CA ASN A 49 17.07 0.22 -7.04
C ASN A 49 15.89 1.15 -6.73
N GLY A 50 15.56 1.28 -5.44
CA GLY A 50 14.47 2.10 -4.96
C GLY A 50 13.06 1.54 -5.20
N VAL A 51 12.96 0.25 -5.55
CA VAL A 51 11.68 -0.45 -5.70
C VAL A 51 11.74 -1.77 -4.96
N TYR A 52 10.77 -1.95 -4.06
CA TYR A 52 10.62 -3.14 -3.24
C TYR A 52 9.21 -3.69 -3.39
N VAL A 53 9.06 -5.01 -3.38
CA VAL A 53 7.77 -5.68 -3.50
C VAL A 53 7.58 -6.74 -2.45
N MET A 54 6.34 -6.91 -2.00
CA MET A 54 5.96 -7.95 -1.05
C MET A 54 4.58 -8.48 -1.46
N PRO A 55 4.34 -9.79 -1.45
CA PRO A 55 3.00 -10.31 -1.72
C PRO A 55 2.02 -9.81 -0.65
N ALA A 56 0.93 -9.17 -1.08
CA ALA A 56 -0.18 -8.81 -0.20
C ALA A 56 -1.24 -9.92 -0.21
N VAL A 57 -1.54 -10.43 -1.42
CA VAL A 57 -2.44 -11.56 -1.68
C VAL A 57 -1.91 -12.34 -2.87
N MET A 58 -1.83 -13.66 -2.73
CA MET A 58 -1.61 -14.58 -3.84
C MET A 58 -2.73 -15.61 -3.85
N SER A 59 -3.46 -15.68 -4.96
CA SER A 59 -4.58 -16.60 -5.16
C SER A 59 -4.68 -16.97 -6.63
N GLU A 60 -5.50 -17.96 -6.96
CA GLU A 60 -5.67 -18.42 -8.35
C GLU A 60 -6.15 -17.31 -9.31
N ASN A 61 -6.89 -16.31 -8.79
CA ASN A 61 -7.53 -15.26 -9.60
C ASN A 61 -6.96 -13.87 -9.37
N LEU A 62 -6.26 -13.65 -8.25
CA LEU A 62 -5.73 -12.34 -7.86
C LEU A 62 -4.36 -12.50 -7.22
N ASN A 63 -3.36 -11.91 -7.88
CA ASN A 63 -2.01 -11.73 -7.37
C ASN A 63 -1.78 -10.23 -7.18
N LEU A 64 -1.85 -9.78 -5.94
CA LEU A 64 -1.70 -8.38 -5.57
C LEU A 64 -0.50 -8.24 -4.63
N PHE A 65 0.38 -7.32 -4.98
CA PHE A 65 1.63 -7.07 -4.29
C PHE A 65 1.61 -5.65 -3.73
N PHE A 66 2.21 -5.47 -2.56
CA PHE A 66 2.66 -4.16 -2.14
C PHE A 66 3.87 -3.75 -2.98
N LEU A 67 3.88 -2.49 -3.36
CA LEU A 67 4.96 -1.85 -4.10
C LEU A 67 5.43 -0.63 -3.32
N ILE A 68 6.66 -0.68 -2.83
CA ILE A 68 7.32 0.48 -2.23
C ILE A 68 8.19 1.13 -3.29
N SER A 69 7.94 2.41 -3.54
CA SER A 69 8.75 3.20 -4.47
C SER A 69 8.77 4.67 -4.07
N GLN A 70 9.78 5.37 -4.59
CA GLN A 70 9.93 6.80 -4.41
C GLN A 70 9.09 7.55 -5.48
N LEU A 71 8.21 8.43 -5.03
CA LEU A 71 7.56 9.45 -5.87
C LEU A 71 8.55 10.59 -6.20
N ILE A 72 8.10 11.57 -6.96
CA ILE A 72 8.87 12.78 -7.25
C ILE A 72 9.35 13.44 -5.94
N GLY A 73 10.66 13.63 -5.81
CA GLY A 73 11.28 14.21 -4.61
C GLY A 73 11.77 13.15 -3.64
N SER A 74 11.48 13.30 -2.35
CA SER A 74 11.93 12.42 -1.26
C SER A 74 10.83 11.52 -0.70
N ASP A 75 9.66 11.49 -1.34
CA ASP A 75 8.47 10.87 -0.78
C ASP A 75 8.40 9.41 -1.16
N TRP A 76 8.42 8.53 -0.16
CA TRP A 76 8.23 7.10 -0.33
C TRP A 76 6.77 6.74 -0.10
N ILE A 77 6.24 5.84 -0.92
CA ILE A 77 4.85 5.39 -0.80
C ILE A 77 4.78 3.87 -0.81
N ILE A 78 3.74 3.33 -0.18
CA ILE A 78 3.31 1.94 -0.33
C ILE A 78 2.06 1.93 -1.23
N ALA A 79 2.19 1.44 -2.45
CA ALA A 79 1.08 1.24 -3.39
C ALA A 79 0.76 -0.25 -3.52
N PHE A 80 -0.31 -0.57 -4.24
CA PHE A 80 -0.54 -1.93 -4.74
C PHE A 80 -0.07 -2.05 -6.18
N SER A 81 0.28 -3.24 -6.62
CA SER A 81 0.47 -3.58 -8.02
C SER A 81 -0.03 -4.99 -8.26
N LYS A 82 -0.62 -5.24 -9.44
CA LYS A 82 -0.94 -6.60 -9.87
C LYS A 82 0.32 -7.22 -10.44
N ALA A 83 0.61 -8.46 -10.05
CA ALA A 83 1.74 -9.19 -10.60
C ALA A 83 1.27 -10.25 -11.59
N THR A 84 1.98 -10.36 -12.70
CA THR A 84 2.00 -11.59 -13.49
C THR A 84 3.05 -12.50 -12.85
N VAL A 85 2.61 -13.66 -12.38
CA VAL A 85 3.50 -14.65 -11.78
C VAL A 85 3.64 -15.80 -12.76
N GLU A 86 4.85 -16.05 -13.23
CA GLU A 86 5.18 -17.27 -13.96
C GLU A 86 5.65 -18.35 -12.97
N ASN A 87 5.31 -19.61 -13.26
CA ASN A 87 5.73 -20.77 -12.47
C ASN A 87 5.41 -20.71 -10.96
N GLN A 88 4.40 -19.93 -10.56
CA GLN A 88 3.93 -19.77 -9.17
C GLN A 88 4.89 -19.06 -8.20
N ILE A 89 6.07 -18.62 -8.65
CA ILE A 89 7.10 -18.02 -7.78
C ILE A 89 7.83 -16.83 -8.41
N ASP A 90 7.85 -16.70 -9.73
CA ASP A 90 8.59 -15.62 -10.40
C ASP A 90 7.64 -14.48 -10.77
N VAL A 91 7.74 -13.35 -10.09
CA VAL A 91 7.09 -12.10 -10.51
C VAL A 91 7.80 -11.60 -11.76
N THR A 92 7.19 -11.80 -12.93
CA THR A 92 7.78 -11.45 -14.22
C THR A 92 7.39 -10.06 -14.70
N ASP A 93 6.22 -9.58 -14.25
CA ASP A 93 5.71 -8.26 -14.60
C ASP A 93 4.87 -7.67 -13.47
N LEU A 94 4.99 -6.36 -13.27
CA LEU A 94 4.22 -5.59 -12.31
C LEU A 94 3.41 -4.55 -13.07
N SER A 95 2.11 -4.51 -12.82
CA SER A 95 1.25 -3.48 -13.39
C SER A 95 1.64 -2.09 -12.88
N GLU A 96 1.06 -1.07 -13.52
CA GLU A 96 1.09 0.30 -12.99
C GLU A 96 0.68 0.35 -11.50
N PRO A 97 1.33 1.20 -10.69
CA PRO A 97 0.99 1.36 -9.28
C PRO A 97 -0.47 1.80 -9.09
N ILE A 98 -1.16 1.08 -8.21
CA ILE A 98 -2.54 1.35 -7.80
C ILE A 98 -2.47 2.06 -6.43
N PRO A 99 -3.14 3.21 -6.26
CA PRO A 99 -3.22 3.87 -4.96
C PRO A 99 -3.70 2.91 -3.86
N THR A 100 -3.12 3.03 -2.67
CA THR A 100 -3.35 2.12 -1.54
C THR A 100 -4.84 1.96 -1.25
N GLY A 101 -5.60 3.07 -1.20
CA GLY A 101 -7.02 3.00 -0.90
C GLY A 101 -7.84 2.36 -2.03
N LYS A 102 -7.45 2.56 -3.30
CA LYS A 102 -8.08 1.87 -4.43
C LYS A 102 -7.83 0.37 -4.42
N GLY A 103 -6.61 -0.05 -4.10
CA GLY A 103 -6.28 -1.47 -3.97
C GLY A 103 -7.03 -2.13 -2.80
N LEU A 104 -7.18 -1.43 -1.69
CA LEU A 104 -8.00 -1.86 -0.56
C LEU A 104 -9.49 -1.96 -0.90
N ASN A 105 -10.05 -1.04 -1.68
CA ASN A 105 -11.44 -1.10 -2.15
C ASN A 105 -11.67 -2.26 -3.12
N LEU A 106 -10.72 -2.51 -4.02
CA LEU A 106 -10.73 -3.66 -4.92
C LEU A 106 -10.71 -4.96 -4.10
N LEU A 107 -9.77 -5.07 -3.16
CA LEU A 107 -9.68 -6.22 -2.27
C LEU A 107 -10.92 -6.38 -1.40
N GLY A 108 -11.51 -5.29 -0.89
CA GLY A 108 -12.71 -5.35 -0.07
C GLY A 108 -13.91 -5.95 -0.80
N SER A 109 -13.95 -5.83 -2.12
CA SER A 109 -15.00 -6.41 -2.96
C SER A 109 -14.78 -7.90 -3.24
N GLU A 110 -13.52 -8.35 -3.32
CA GLU A 110 -13.16 -9.74 -3.66
C GLU A 110 -12.89 -10.61 -2.42
N CYS A 111 -12.15 -10.08 -1.44
CA CYS A 111 -11.73 -10.74 -0.22
C CYS A 111 -11.77 -9.77 0.99
N PRO A 112 -12.96 -9.56 1.61
CA PRO A 112 -13.13 -8.62 2.72
C PRO A 112 -12.23 -8.90 3.94
N ILE A 113 -11.95 -10.18 4.20
CA ILE A 113 -11.11 -10.61 5.33
C ILE A 113 -9.68 -10.07 5.17
N VAL A 114 -9.10 -10.24 3.98
CA VAL A 114 -7.73 -9.78 3.73
C VAL A 114 -7.65 -8.26 3.62
N ALA A 115 -8.68 -7.61 3.05
CA ALA A 115 -8.76 -6.16 3.06
C ALA A 115 -8.71 -5.57 4.49
N ASN A 116 -9.41 -6.19 5.44
CA ASN A 116 -9.37 -5.79 6.85
C ASN A 116 -7.99 -6.03 7.48
N GLN A 117 -7.33 -7.16 7.21
CA GLN A 117 -5.97 -7.42 7.70
C GLN A 117 -4.97 -6.36 7.20
N ILE A 118 -5.09 -5.96 5.93
CA ILE A 118 -4.21 -4.95 5.35
C ILE A 118 -4.53 -3.56 5.92
N LEU A 119 -5.81 -3.24 6.16
CA LEU A 119 -6.20 -2.01 6.86
C LEU A 119 -5.61 -1.95 8.28
N ASP A 120 -5.64 -3.07 9.01
CA ASP A 120 -5.04 -3.18 10.34
C ASP A 120 -3.52 -2.97 10.28
N TYR A 121 -2.85 -3.57 9.29
CA TYR A 121 -1.43 -3.34 9.03
C TYR A 121 -1.08 -1.86 8.81
N PHE A 122 -1.78 -1.16 7.91
CA PHE A 122 -1.55 0.28 7.71
C PHE A 122 -1.90 1.11 8.95
N SER A 123 -2.89 0.69 9.72
CA SER A 123 -3.25 1.33 10.99
C SER A 123 -2.15 1.17 12.04
N GLU A 124 -1.47 0.03 12.09
CA GLU A 124 -0.31 -0.19 12.94
C GLU A 124 0.89 0.66 12.51
N LEU A 125 1.20 0.70 11.21
CA LEU A 125 2.27 1.55 10.69
C LEU A 125 2.02 3.03 11.04
N PHE A 126 0.78 3.49 10.90
CA PHE A 126 0.38 4.84 11.31
C PHE A 126 0.59 5.07 12.81
N LYS A 127 0.11 4.16 13.67
CA LYS A 127 0.28 4.25 15.13
C LYS A 127 1.75 4.22 15.57
N LYS A 128 2.60 3.49 14.85
CA LYS A 128 4.05 3.41 15.06
C LYS A 128 4.81 4.63 14.50
N GLY A 129 4.10 5.58 13.86
CA GLY A 129 4.72 6.76 13.26
C GLY A 129 5.57 6.45 12.03
N LYS A 130 5.28 5.34 11.33
CA LYS A 130 6.02 4.91 10.13
C LYS A 130 5.46 5.49 8.84
N GLY A 131 4.18 5.85 8.83
CA GLY A 131 3.55 6.44 7.66
C GLY A 131 2.30 7.25 7.96
N GLU A 132 1.82 7.95 6.94
CA GLU A 132 0.62 8.76 6.98
C GLU A 132 -0.21 8.57 5.71
N TRP A 133 -1.52 8.65 5.87
CA TRP A 133 -2.46 8.63 4.75
C TRP A 133 -2.46 10.01 4.07
N LYS A 134 -2.29 10.03 2.74
CA LYS A 134 -2.43 11.23 1.91
C LYS A 134 -3.42 11.02 0.79
N MET A 135 -4.19 12.05 0.51
CA MET A 135 -5.03 12.08 -0.68
C MET A 135 -4.23 12.65 -1.85
N ILE A 136 -4.23 11.96 -2.99
CA ILE A 136 -3.76 12.52 -4.26
C ILE A 136 -4.88 13.35 -4.90
N LYS A 137 -4.53 14.51 -5.44
CA LYS A 137 -5.48 15.43 -6.09
C LYS A 137 -5.78 15.00 -7.52
#